data_AF-A0A7Y4WZZ1-F1
#
_entry.id   AF-A0A7Y4WZZ1-F1
#
_cell.length_a   1.000
_cell.length_b   1.000
_cell.length_c   1.000
_cell.angle_alpha   90.00
_cell.angle_beta   90.00
_cell.angle_gamma   90.00
#
_symmetry.space_group_name_H-M   'P 1'
#
loop_
_entity.id
_entity.type
_entity.pdbx_description
1 polymer ?
#
loop_
_entity_poly.entity_id
_entity_poly.type
_entity_poly.pdbx_seq_one_letter_code
_entity_poly.pdbx_strand_id
1 'polypeptide(L)'
;MKKIFTLSMLTVTIFLVSCTKGDVYYGGPNENYWLSKERGEVVYSDAYCSYYVVETYDGYTIMRAYGNYKPSERSIIYGDLSYTGTRDFYNRSAGFTFTGTVTDYWLTYTEAQDALDYYCPLKNGEATRVFSKPDNGKGSKTFEAK
;
A
#
# COMPACT_ATOMS: atom_id res chain seq x y z
N MET A 1 33.39 -48.55 52.96
CA MET A 1 32.70 -48.97 51.72
C MET A 1 32.05 -47.74 51.08
N LYS A 2 32.28 -47.53 49.78
CA LYS A 2 31.82 -46.40 48.96
C LYS A 2 30.30 -46.45 48.73
N LYS A 3 29.63 -45.29 48.74
CA LYS A 3 28.42 -45.03 47.94
C LYS A 3 28.42 -43.57 47.50
N ILE A 4 28.29 -43.38 46.20
CA ILE A 4 28.30 -42.12 45.45
C ILE A 4 26.83 -41.80 45.17
N PHE A 5 26.39 -40.56 45.36
CA PHE A 5 25.11 -40.09 44.81
C PHE A 5 25.31 -38.69 44.22
N THR A 6 25.71 -38.69 42.96
CA THR A 6 25.72 -37.55 42.05
C THR A 6 24.30 -37.32 41.54
N LEU A 7 23.71 -36.17 41.84
CA LEU A 7 22.40 -35.75 41.38
C LEU A 7 22.51 -34.38 40.70
N SER A 8 21.80 -34.22 39.57
CA SER A 8 21.43 -32.97 38.87
C SER A 8 22.56 -32.22 38.15
N MET A 9 22.43 -31.70 36.93
CA MET A 9 21.27 -31.41 36.08
C MET A 9 21.58 -31.77 34.63
N LEU A 10 20.65 -32.46 33.98
CA LEU A 10 20.62 -32.62 32.53
C LEU A 10 19.89 -31.40 31.95
N THR A 11 20.62 -30.44 31.40
CA THR A 11 20.05 -29.37 30.56
C THR A 11 20.73 -29.43 29.20
N VAL A 12 20.15 -30.21 28.29
CA VAL A 12 20.44 -30.06 26.86
C VAL A 12 19.19 -29.52 26.21
N THR A 13 19.32 -28.26 25.82
CA THR A 13 18.37 -27.40 25.15
C THR A 13 17.91 -28.02 23.84
N ILE A 14 16.61 -28.24 23.74
CA ILE A 14 15.95 -28.53 22.47
C ILE A 14 15.84 -27.19 21.72
N PHE A 15 16.85 -26.87 20.91
CA PHE A 15 16.72 -25.85 19.87
C PHE A 15 16.05 -26.51 18.66
N LEU A 16 14.72 -26.52 18.64
CA LEU A 16 13.96 -26.76 17.42
C LEU A 16 14.14 -25.53 16.52
N VAL A 17 15.23 -25.52 15.74
CA VAL A 17 15.36 -24.66 14.58
C VAL A 17 14.37 -25.17 13.55
N SER A 18 13.12 -24.74 13.67
CA SER A 18 12.12 -24.90 12.62
C SER A 18 12.45 -23.91 11.51
N CYS A 19 13.46 -24.24 10.69
CA CYS A 19 13.54 -23.72 9.33
C CYS A 19 12.38 -24.32 8.54
N THR A 20 11.19 -23.74 8.66
CA THR A 20 10.17 -23.95 7.64
C THR A 20 10.71 -23.30 6.38
N LYS A 21 11.14 -24.12 5.43
CA LYS A 21 11.32 -23.67 4.04
C LYS A 21 9.93 -23.21 3.59
N GLY A 22 9.72 -21.89 3.64
CA GLY A 22 8.46 -21.28 3.22
C GLY A 22 8.14 -21.76 1.82
N ASP A 23 6.95 -22.33 1.68
CA ASP A 23 6.48 -22.93 0.44
C ASP A 23 6.77 -22.01 -0.73
N VAL A 24 7.42 -22.57 -1.74
CA VAL A 24 7.54 -21.95 -3.06
C VAL A 24 6.12 -21.87 -3.60
N TYR A 25 5.45 -20.73 -3.35
CA TYR A 25 4.06 -20.51 -3.72
C TYR A 25 3.96 -20.38 -5.24
N TYR A 26 3.66 -21.50 -5.90
CA TYR A 26 3.14 -21.51 -7.26
C TYR A 26 1.68 -21.02 -7.22
N GLY A 27 1.40 -19.81 -7.71
CA GLY A 27 0.03 -19.50 -8.17
C GLY A 27 -0.63 -18.17 -7.80
N GLY A 28 0.09 -17.15 -7.33
CA GLY A 28 -0.47 -15.80 -7.15
C GLY A 28 0.11 -15.05 -5.95
N PRO A 29 -0.14 -13.73 -5.82
CA PRO A 29 0.23 -13.00 -4.62
C PRO A 29 -0.50 -13.60 -3.41
N ASN A 30 0.21 -13.82 -2.30
CA ASN A 30 -0.40 -14.26 -1.04
C ASN A 30 -1.36 -13.17 -0.55
N GLU A 31 -2.64 -13.29 -0.90
CA GLU A 31 -3.63 -12.25 -0.66
C GLU A 31 -3.78 -11.95 0.83
N ASN A 32 -3.69 -12.96 1.69
CA ASN A 32 -3.75 -12.78 3.15
C ASN A 32 -2.63 -11.87 3.67
N TYR A 33 -1.42 -11.99 3.12
CA TYR A 33 -0.32 -11.08 3.47
C TYR A 33 -0.65 -9.64 3.08
N TRP A 34 -1.16 -9.41 1.86
CA TRP A 34 -1.47 -8.07 1.38
C TRP A 34 -2.66 -7.44 2.09
N LEU A 35 -3.72 -8.21 2.37
CA LEU A 35 -4.89 -7.73 3.11
C LEU A 35 -4.57 -7.34 4.55
N SER A 36 -3.44 -7.80 5.10
CA SER A 36 -2.94 -7.35 6.40
C SER A 36 -2.21 -5.99 6.36
N LYS A 37 -1.95 -5.46 5.15
CA LYS A 37 -1.29 -4.17 4.94
C LYS A 37 -2.29 -3.01 4.89
N GLU A 38 -1.76 -1.79 4.84
CA GLU A 38 -2.56 -0.58 4.71
C GLU A 38 -3.38 -0.62 3.43
N ARG A 39 -4.68 -0.33 3.54
CA ARG A 39 -5.60 -0.20 2.41
C ARG A 39 -5.61 1.25 1.94
N GLY A 40 -5.49 1.46 0.64
CA GLY A 40 -5.73 2.73 -0.02
C GLY A 40 -6.71 2.60 -1.19
N GLU A 41 -7.38 3.70 -1.52
CA GLU A 41 -8.20 3.81 -2.72
C GLU A 41 -7.63 4.89 -3.64
N VAL A 42 -7.52 4.58 -4.92
CA VAL A 42 -7.01 5.52 -5.91
C VAL A 42 -8.07 6.56 -6.20
N VAL A 43 -7.90 7.77 -5.68
CA VAL A 43 -8.87 8.86 -5.84
C VAL A 43 -8.61 9.74 -7.04
N TYR A 44 -7.42 9.64 -7.64
CA TYR A 44 -7.09 10.36 -8.87
C TYR A 44 -6.06 9.62 -9.71
N SER A 45 -6.29 9.48 -11.01
CA SER A 45 -5.32 8.88 -11.94
C SER A 45 -5.57 9.33 -13.37
N ASP A 46 -4.62 10.07 -13.96
CA ASP A 46 -4.77 10.66 -15.31
C ASP A 46 -3.85 10.02 -16.35
N ALA A 47 -4.34 9.69 -17.54
CA ALA A 47 -3.58 8.96 -18.57
C ALA A 47 -2.22 9.58 -18.96
N TYR A 48 -2.05 10.89 -18.81
CA TYR A 48 -0.85 11.62 -19.24
C TYR A 48 0.15 11.83 -18.10
N CYS A 49 -0.24 11.54 -16.86
CA CYS A 49 0.58 11.70 -15.68
C CYS A 49 1.13 10.38 -15.15
N SER A 50 2.42 10.31 -14.80
CA SER A 50 2.94 9.13 -14.08
C SER A 50 2.54 9.10 -12.59
N TYR A 51 2.08 10.24 -12.06
CA TYR A 51 1.64 10.37 -10.67
C TYR A 51 0.13 10.16 -10.54
N TYR A 52 -0.27 9.63 -9.40
CA TYR A 52 -1.65 9.37 -9.02
C TYR A 52 -1.80 9.54 -7.51
N VAL A 53 -3.03 9.75 -7.06
CA VAL A 53 -3.33 10.02 -5.66
C VAL A 53 -4.11 8.85 -5.08
N VAL A 54 -3.71 8.45 -3.88
CA VAL A 54 -4.33 7.38 -3.11
C VAL A 54 -4.81 7.97 -1.80
N GLU A 55 -6.08 7.80 -1.47
CA GLU A 55 -6.58 8.11 -0.14
C GLU A 55 -6.36 6.91 0.77
N THR A 56 -5.82 7.18 1.95
CA THR A 56 -5.62 6.23 3.03
C THR A 56 -6.38 6.69 4.27
N TYR A 57 -6.29 5.94 5.36
CA TYR A 57 -6.95 6.31 6.61
C TYR A 57 -6.43 7.63 7.19
N ASP A 58 -5.14 7.91 7.00
CA ASP A 58 -4.44 9.06 7.61
C ASP A 58 -4.35 10.28 6.67
N GLY A 59 -4.91 10.21 5.46
CA GLY A 59 -4.94 11.32 4.51
C GLY A 59 -4.70 10.86 3.06
N TYR A 60 -3.96 11.66 2.30
CA TYR A 60 -3.66 11.40 0.90
C TYR A 60 -2.18 11.07 0.72
N THR A 61 -1.91 10.12 -0.17
CA THR A 61 -0.59 9.66 -0.57
C THR A 61 -0.40 9.89 -2.05
N ILE A 62 0.70 10.54 -2.41
CA ILE A 62 1.13 10.73 -3.79
C ILE A 62 2.01 9.56 -4.19
N MET A 63 1.58 8.85 -5.22
CA MET A 63 2.32 7.72 -5.77
C MET A 63 2.73 7.99 -7.20
N ARG A 64 3.94 7.55 -7.55
CA ARG A 64 4.42 7.50 -8.92
C ARG A 64 4.33 6.06 -9.42
N ALA A 65 3.74 5.89 -10.59
CA ALA A 65 3.72 4.62 -11.30
C ALA A 65 5.15 4.24 -11.72
N TYR A 66 5.47 2.95 -11.63
CA TYR A 66 6.73 2.40 -12.11
C TYR A 66 6.46 1.45 -13.28
N GLY A 67 7.17 1.64 -14.40
CA GLY A 67 6.98 0.86 -15.62
C GLY A 67 5.68 1.21 -16.36
N ASN A 68 4.98 0.19 -16.87
CA ASN A 68 3.83 0.34 -17.77
C ASN A 68 2.48 0.21 -17.08
N TYR A 69 2.46 0.03 -15.76
CA TYR A 69 1.23 -0.16 -15.02
C TYR A 69 0.99 1.00 -14.06
N LYS A 70 -0.23 1.52 -14.11
CA LYS A 70 -0.74 2.49 -13.16
C LYS A 70 -2.18 2.13 -12.79
N PRO A 71 -2.50 2.05 -11.50
CA PRO A 71 -3.88 1.84 -11.07
C PRO A 71 -4.84 2.90 -11.62
N SER A 72 -6.02 2.46 -12.07
CA SER A 72 -7.11 3.35 -12.46
C SER A 72 -7.79 3.93 -11.22
N GLU A 73 -8.50 5.05 -11.38
CA GLU A 73 -9.35 5.60 -10.33
C GLU A 73 -10.30 4.53 -9.75
N ARG A 74 -10.56 4.62 -8.45
CA ARG A 74 -11.35 3.69 -7.64
C ARG A 74 -10.73 2.29 -7.47
N SER A 75 -9.49 2.09 -7.93
CA SER A 75 -8.77 0.85 -7.61
C SER A 75 -8.47 0.78 -6.13
N ILE A 76 -8.68 -0.37 -5.52
CA ILE A 76 -8.28 -0.63 -4.13
C ILE A 76 -6.91 -1.27 -4.15
N ILE A 77 -5.96 -0.63 -3.47
CA ILE A 77 -4.59 -1.10 -3.37
C ILE A 77 -4.22 -1.37 -1.91
N TYR A 78 -3.30 -2.32 -1.72
CA TYR A 78 -2.76 -2.67 -0.42
C TYR A 78 -1.24 -2.60 -0.43
N GLY A 79 -0.65 -2.07 0.63
CA GLY A 79 0.79 -2.01 0.77
C GLY A 79 1.22 -1.12 1.93
N ASP A 80 2.45 -0.64 1.86
CA ASP A 80 2.96 0.38 2.78
C ASP A 80 2.81 1.74 2.09
N LEU A 81 1.73 2.47 2.38
CA LEU A 81 1.38 3.74 1.73
C LEU A 81 1.79 4.96 2.56
N SER A 82 2.24 4.73 3.80
CA SER A 82 2.64 5.71 4.80
C SER A 82 4.15 5.85 4.98
N TYR A 83 4.93 5.47 3.96
CA TYR A 83 6.39 5.57 3.99
C TYR A 83 6.93 5.90 2.59
N THR A 84 7.93 6.76 2.45
CA THR A 84 8.47 7.11 1.12
C THR A 84 9.34 6.02 0.53
N GLY A 85 9.35 5.89 -0.80
CA GLY A 85 10.24 4.99 -1.53
C GLY A 85 9.53 4.01 -2.48
N THR A 86 10.35 3.28 -3.25
CA THR A 86 9.90 2.32 -4.25
C THR A 86 9.72 0.93 -3.64
N ARG A 87 8.56 0.31 -3.87
CA ARG A 87 8.23 -1.03 -3.40
C ARG A 87 7.07 -1.63 -4.17
N ASP A 88 6.73 -2.86 -3.83
CA ASP A 88 5.59 -3.56 -4.41
C ASP A 88 4.31 -3.30 -3.61
N PHE A 89 3.22 -3.21 -4.35
CA PHE A 89 1.85 -3.01 -3.89
C PHE A 89 0.97 -4.07 -4.53
N TYR A 90 -0.13 -4.39 -3.88
CA TYR A 90 -1.14 -5.29 -4.41
C TYR A 90 -2.36 -4.52 -4.85
N ASN A 91 -2.69 -4.55 -6.15
CA ASN A 91 -3.96 -4.05 -6.63
C ASN A 91 -5.01 -5.14 -6.46
N ARG A 92 -5.88 -5.00 -5.46
CA ARG A 92 -6.95 -5.96 -5.19
C ARG A 92 -8.03 -5.93 -6.27
N SER A 93 -8.32 -4.75 -6.85
CA SER A 93 -9.29 -4.63 -7.94
C SER A 93 -8.83 -5.34 -9.22
N ALA A 94 -7.51 -5.41 -9.47
CA ALA A 94 -6.93 -6.06 -10.64
C ALA A 94 -6.37 -7.47 -10.38
N GLY A 95 -6.18 -7.85 -9.11
CA GLY A 95 -5.75 -9.19 -8.70
C GLY A 95 -4.25 -9.47 -8.84
N PHE A 96 -3.39 -8.45 -8.94
CA PHE A 96 -1.94 -8.65 -9.10
C PHE A 96 -1.09 -7.62 -8.36
N THR A 97 0.19 -7.94 -8.18
CA THR A 97 1.20 -7.06 -7.57
C THR A 97 1.93 -6.21 -8.59
N PHE A 98 2.17 -4.96 -8.25
CA PHE A 98 2.86 -4.00 -9.09
C PHE A 98 3.83 -3.15 -8.28
N THR A 99 4.87 -2.65 -8.92
CA THR A 99 5.83 -1.74 -8.29
C THR A 99 5.38 -0.29 -8.44
N GLY A 100 5.55 0.50 -7.40
CA GLY A 100 5.30 1.94 -7.40
C GLY A 100 6.23 2.67 -6.43
N THR A 101 6.22 3.99 -6.48
CA THR A 101 7.00 4.83 -5.57
C THR A 101 6.08 5.73 -4.78
N VAL A 102 6.04 5.59 -3.46
CA VAL A 102 5.41 6.59 -2.59
C VAL A 102 6.34 7.80 -2.51
N THR A 103 5.82 8.95 -2.93
CA THR A 103 6.60 10.20 -2.97
C THR A 103 6.33 11.02 -1.72
N ASP A 104 5.05 11.21 -1.39
CA ASP A 104 4.58 11.93 -0.21
C ASP A 104 3.37 11.19 0.37
N TYR A 105 3.13 11.32 1.67
CA TYR A 105 2.07 10.62 2.41
C TYR A 105 1.54 11.48 3.55
N TRP A 106 0.38 11.10 4.11
CA TRP A 106 -0.34 11.83 5.17
C TRP A 106 -0.63 13.29 4.82
N LEU A 107 -0.81 13.57 3.53
CA LEU A 107 -1.16 14.90 3.07
C LEU A 107 -2.64 15.17 3.35
N THR A 108 -2.95 16.43 3.63
CA THR A 108 -4.31 16.94 3.52
C THR A 108 -4.76 16.99 2.07
N TYR A 109 -6.06 17.16 1.83
CA TYR A 109 -6.61 17.28 0.48
C TYR A 109 -5.92 18.39 -0.33
N THR A 110 -5.71 19.57 0.28
CA THR A 110 -5.07 20.71 -0.37
C THR A 110 -3.59 20.47 -0.65
N GLU A 111 -2.86 19.88 0.30
CA GLU A 111 -1.44 19.55 0.09
C GLU A 111 -1.26 18.51 -1.01
N ALA A 112 -2.17 17.54 -1.11
CA ALA A 112 -2.14 16.56 -2.19
C ALA A 112 -2.44 17.17 -3.56
N GLN A 113 -3.32 18.18 -3.63
CA GLN A 113 -3.53 18.95 -4.86
C GLN A 113 -2.26 19.70 -5.26
N ASP A 114 -1.65 20.42 -4.31
CA ASP A 114 -0.43 21.20 -4.56
C ASP A 114 0.74 20.30 -4.98
N ALA A 115 0.93 19.17 -4.28
CA ALA A 115 1.96 18.18 -4.62
C ALA A 115 1.72 17.59 -6.01
N LEU A 116 0.48 17.25 -6.34
CA LEU A 116 0.16 16.72 -7.67
C LEU A 116 0.38 17.76 -8.77
N ASP A 117 0.06 19.04 -8.53
CA ASP A 117 0.33 20.10 -9.50
C ASP A 117 1.84 20.36 -9.67
N TYR A 118 2.64 20.17 -8.62
CA TYR A 118 4.10 20.20 -8.70
C TYR A 118 4.67 19.04 -9.55
N TYR A 119 4.25 17.80 -9.28
CA TYR A 119 4.75 16.63 -10.02
C TYR A 119 4.15 16.49 -11.41
N CYS A 120 2.96 17.06 -11.60
CA CYS A 120 2.16 16.92 -12.79
C CYS A 120 1.54 18.28 -13.14
N PRO A 121 2.31 19.22 -13.70
CA PRO A 121 1.77 20.52 -14.04
C PRO A 121 0.72 20.38 -15.16
N LEU A 122 -0.47 20.94 -14.95
CA LEU A 122 -1.48 21.09 -15.99
C LEU A 122 -0.93 22.03 -17.06
N LYS A 123 -0.93 21.60 -18.32
CA LYS A 123 -0.67 22.52 -19.43
C LYS A 123 -1.90 23.38 -19.60
N ASN A 124 -1.74 24.70 -19.49
CA ASN A 124 -2.72 25.74 -19.83
C ASN A 124 -3.68 26.23 -18.72
N GLY A 125 -3.22 26.35 -17.47
CA GLY A 125 -3.82 27.30 -16.52
C GLY A 125 -5.29 27.10 -16.13
N GLU A 126 -5.88 25.93 -16.37
CA GLU A 126 -7.26 25.62 -16.02
C GLU A 126 -7.42 24.34 -15.19
N ALA A 127 -8.41 24.42 -14.30
CA ALA A 127 -9.04 23.41 -13.45
C ALA A 127 -8.25 22.95 -12.21
N THR A 128 -8.72 23.41 -11.04
CA THR A 128 -8.50 22.74 -9.76
C THR A 128 -8.85 21.27 -9.90
N ARG A 129 -7.88 20.38 -9.70
CA ARG A 129 -8.10 18.93 -9.80
C ARG A 129 -9.05 18.50 -8.69
N VAL A 130 -10.14 17.81 -9.04
CA VAL A 130 -11.08 17.27 -8.07
C VAL A 130 -10.81 15.78 -7.93
N PHE A 131 -10.47 15.34 -6.73
CA PHE A 131 -10.30 13.91 -6.47
C PHE A 131 -11.67 13.24 -6.38
N SER A 132 -11.77 12.05 -6.96
CA SER A 132 -12.97 11.22 -6.83
C SER A 132 -13.20 10.87 -5.37
N LYS A 133 -14.46 10.86 -4.93
CA LYS A 133 -14.78 10.47 -3.56
C LYS A 133 -14.44 8.99 -3.38
N PRO A 134 -13.76 8.62 -2.29
CA PRO A 134 -13.47 7.22 -1.99
C PRO A 134 -14.78 6.47 -1.76
N ASP A 135 -14.86 5.24 -2.24
CA ASP A 135 -15.91 4.30 -1.86
C ASP A 135 -15.61 3.77 -0.45
N ASN A 136 -16.04 4.54 0.55
CA ASN A 136 -15.94 4.21 1.97
C ASN A 136 -16.85 3.02 2.39
N GLY A 137 -17.37 2.23 1.43
CA GLY A 137 -18.39 1.19 1.68
C GLY A 137 -19.72 1.75 2.19
N LYS A 138 -19.87 3.08 2.17
CA LYS A 138 -21.09 3.82 2.50
C LYS A 138 -21.44 4.61 1.25
N GLY A 139 -22.47 4.16 0.54
CA GLY A 139 -22.88 4.68 -0.77
C GLY A 139 -22.75 6.21 -0.90
N SER A 140 -22.14 6.63 -2.00
CA SER A 140 -21.96 8.01 -2.45
C SER A 140 -23.17 8.89 -2.09
N LYS A 141 -22.98 9.84 -1.18
CA LYS A 141 -23.84 11.02 -1.12
C LYS A 141 -23.23 12.09 -2.03
N THR A 142 -23.80 12.16 -3.24
CA THR A 142 -23.72 13.31 -4.12
C THR A 142 -24.22 14.51 -3.33
N PHE A 143 -23.35 15.46 -3.03
CA PHE A 143 -23.76 16.77 -2.56
C PHE A 143 -23.67 17.65 -3.80
N GLU A 144 -24.82 17.87 -4.43
CA GLU A 144 -24.97 18.94 -5.41
C GLU A 144 -24.84 20.26 -4.65
N ALA A 145 -23.83 21.05 -5.00
CA ALA A 145 -23.76 22.43 -4.59
C ALA A 145 -24.85 23.20 -5.34
N LYS A 146 -25.71 23.89 -4.59
CA LYS A 146 -26.71 24.81 -5.10
C LYS A 146 -26.10 26.20 -5.28
#